data_AF-A0A8K0PZL9-F1
#
_entry.id   AF-A0A8K0PZL9-F1
#
_cell.length_a   1.000
_cell.length_b   1.000
_cell.length_c   1.000
_cell.angle_alpha   90.00
_cell.angle_beta   90.00
_cell.angle_gamma   90.00
#
_symmetry.space_group_name_H-M   'P 1'
#
loop_
_entity.id
_entity.type
_entity.pdbx_description
1 polymer ?
#
loop_
_entity_poly.entity_id
_entity_poly.type
_entity_poly.pdbx_seq_one_letter_code
_entity_poly.pdbx_strand_id
1 'polypeptide(L)'
;MLLYRHRASGTLPHARKFLDHACNKIALLYEKVPYLANTWMECMGDLARCGMAFEEGDDEASQSWRIISREWYSKLSRQSPTTGRLYFHLTVVTTDDYLRRFYYYMKSLCVQDPFPSESDSVAKLFRSTSDRQFHEVDAAFVRAHIILSSGKGHEKEFYAAIGVVLNGLNGRIEEKGTSWQEAGCFMAIATACSVLVYGGELNVLSRAMSKSAASDIATEGKSIPEGNFSRALSFAIRTQALVLGRRGDENTLPFFYTSLVFLDHLTRFPAAMRFIATEYPWGLTASMLNSLGPCSEMERASPDQGESLTPLPEDYAMQGLTWVKDHHSDGFFDNEISEDMKDFGPSLRMAERKKRVISLGRTIVTRGTWLTVNADTGEFSVSEGDEKTIEKASMRTGKHQEI
;
A
#
# COMPACT_ATOMS: atom_id res chain seq x y z
N MET A 1 22.67 -15.97 -7.01
CA MET A 1 23.41 -15.48 -5.82
C MET A 1 23.97 -16.67 -5.02
N LEU A 2 24.89 -17.47 -5.60
CA LEU A 2 25.42 -18.70 -4.98
C LEU A 2 26.96 -18.85 -5.02
N LEU A 3 27.70 -17.88 -5.57
CA LEU A 3 29.13 -18.06 -5.87
C LEU A 3 30.14 -17.49 -4.85
N TYR A 4 29.70 -16.86 -3.75
CA TYR A 4 30.64 -16.21 -2.81
C TYR A 4 30.40 -16.54 -1.32
N ARG A 5 29.90 -17.74 -1.00
CA ARG A 5 29.72 -18.18 0.40
C ARG A 5 30.94 -18.82 1.06
N HIS A 6 32.10 -18.82 0.40
CA HIS A 6 33.36 -19.20 1.05
C HIS A 6 34.43 -18.17 0.74
N ARG A 7 34.87 -17.44 1.76
CA ARG A 7 36.11 -16.67 1.65
C ARG A 7 37.05 -16.94 2.80
N ALA A 8 38.23 -17.41 2.40
CA ALA A 8 39.46 -17.33 3.17
C ALA A 8 39.83 -15.86 3.40
N SER A 9 40.36 -15.59 4.58
CA SER A 9 40.67 -14.28 5.17
C SER A 9 41.59 -13.34 4.36
N GLY A 10 42.19 -13.78 3.24
CA GLY A 10 43.07 -12.97 2.37
C GLY A 10 42.41 -12.24 1.20
N THR A 11 41.09 -12.39 1.00
CA THR A 11 40.38 -11.94 -0.22
C THR A 11 39.61 -10.62 -0.09
N LEU A 12 39.48 -10.08 1.13
CA LEU A 12 38.74 -8.84 1.43
C LEU A 12 39.31 -7.59 0.73
N PRO A 13 40.64 -7.32 0.75
CA PRO A 13 41.20 -6.11 0.14
C PRO A 13 41.05 -6.07 -1.39
N HIS A 14 41.12 -7.24 -2.04
CA HIS A 14 40.92 -7.35 -3.48
C HIS A 14 39.46 -7.12 -3.86
N ALA A 15 38.52 -7.55 -3.01
CA ALA A 15 37.10 -7.35 -3.22
C ALA A 15 36.69 -5.89 -3.10
N ARG A 16 37.21 -5.18 -2.10
CA ARG A 16 36.95 -3.76 -1.92
C ARG A 16 37.48 -2.96 -3.12
N LYS A 17 38.73 -3.23 -3.54
CA LYS A 17 39.29 -2.62 -4.77
C LYS A 17 38.44 -2.92 -6.02
N PHE A 18 37.91 -4.13 -6.14
CA PHE A 18 37.02 -4.49 -7.25
C PHE A 18 35.70 -3.71 -7.19
N LEU A 19 35.07 -3.62 -6.01
CA LEU A 19 33.85 -2.84 -5.82
C LEU A 19 34.06 -1.36 -6.15
N ASP A 20 35.12 -0.76 -5.62
CA ASP A 20 35.46 0.65 -5.90
C ASP A 20 35.64 0.86 -7.41
N HIS A 21 36.35 -0.05 -8.07
CA HIS A 21 36.51 0.00 -9.53
C HIS A 21 35.18 -0.14 -10.27
N ALA A 22 34.35 -1.10 -9.88
CA ALA A 22 33.04 -1.34 -10.50
C ALA A 22 32.10 -0.14 -10.31
N CYS A 23 31.99 0.40 -9.09
CA CYS A 23 31.21 1.59 -8.79
C CYS A 23 31.65 2.78 -9.65
N ASN A 24 32.96 3.03 -9.77
CA ASN A 24 33.49 4.11 -10.61
C ASN A 24 33.15 3.91 -12.10
N LYS A 25 33.23 2.66 -12.61
CA LYS A 25 32.88 2.37 -14.01
C LYS A 25 31.38 2.52 -14.28
N ILE A 26 30.53 2.03 -13.37
CA ILE A 26 29.07 2.17 -13.52
C ILE A 26 28.64 3.64 -13.37
N ALA A 27 29.23 4.40 -12.45
CA ALA A 27 28.98 5.84 -12.33
C ALA A 27 29.33 6.60 -13.62
N LEU A 28 30.48 6.29 -14.23
CA LEU A 28 30.84 6.86 -15.53
C LEU A 28 29.85 6.47 -16.63
N LEU A 29 29.39 5.21 -16.67
CA LEU A 29 28.38 4.77 -17.64
C LEU A 29 27.03 5.45 -17.41
N TYR A 30 26.65 5.68 -16.15
CA TYR A 30 25.44 6.42 -15.79
C TYR A 30 25.46 7.84 -16.36
N GLU A 31 26.60 8.53 -16.29
CA GLU A 31 26.78 9.88 -16.84
C GLU A 31 26.89 9.91 -18.37
N LYS A 32 27.63 8.96 -18.96
CA LYS A 32 27.99 9.00 -20.39
C LYS A 32 27.00 8.26 -21.29
N VAL A 33 26.18 7.38 -20.73
CA VAL A 33 25.26 6.50 -21.46
C VAL A 33 23.85 6.59 -20.85
N PRO A 34 23.20 7.79 -20.90
CA PRO A 34 21.95 8.04 -20.17
C PRO A 34 20.76 7.23 -20.69
N TYR A 35 20.79 6.74 -21.93
CA TYR A 35 19.71 5.90 -22.46
C TYR A 35 19.62 4.52 -21.77
N LEU A 36 20.64 4.12 -21.01
CA LEU A 36 20.64 2.92 -20.14
C LEU A 36 20.64 3.29 -18.65
N ALA A 37 20.22 4.52 -18.29
CA ALA A 37 20.23 5.00 -16.91
C ALA A 37 19.62 4.00 -15.93
N ASN A 38 18.46 3.41 -16.26
CA ASN A 38 17.78 2.44 -15.41
C ASN A 38 18.65 1.20 -15.11
N THR A 39 19.33 0.67 -16.14
CA THR A 39 20.25 -0.46 -15.99
C THR A 39 21.41 -0.10 -15.05
N TRP A 40 21.99 1.08 -15.22
CA TRP A 40 23.11 1.52 -14.39
C TRP A 40 22.70 1.79 -12.93
N MET A 41 21.51 2.35 -12.71
CA MET A 41 20.95 2.52 -11.36
C MET A 41 20.77 1.17 -10.66
N GLU A 42 20.27 0.16 -11.38
CA GLU A 42 20.10 -1.18 -10.83
C GLU A 42 21.45 -1.80 -10.46
N CYS A 43 22.44 -1.69 -11.36
CA CYS A 43 23.80 -2.15 -11.10
C CYS A 43 24.42 -1.47 -9.87
N MET A 44 24.21 -0.16 -9.68
CA MET A 44 24.67 0.55 -8.48
C MET A 44 24.02 0.03 -7.21
N GLY A 45 22.69 -0.22 -7.25
CA GLY A 45 21.97 -0.84 -6.14
C GLY A 45 22.50 -2.23 -5.79
N ASP A 46 22.81 -3.05 -6.80
CA ASP A 46 23.39 -4.39 -6.63
C ASP A 46 24.82 -4.38 -6.12
N LEU A 47 25.67 -3.48 -6.63
CA LEU A 47 27.04 -3.30 -6.13
C LEU A 47 27.05 -2.86 -4.67
N ALA A 48 26.18 -1.91 -4.29
CA ALA A 48 26.03 -1.49 -2.91
C ALA A 48 25.54 -2.64 -2.01
N ARG A 49 24.62 -3.46 -2.51
CA ARG A 49 24.16 -4.67 -1.82
C ARG A 49 25.26 -5.69 -1.64
N CYS A 50 26.14 -5.86 -2.61
CA CYS A 50 27.35 -6.66 -2.48
C CYS A 50 28.31 -6.08 -1.43
N GLY A 51 28.48 -4.75 -1.39
CA GLY A 51 29.25 -4.03 -0.36
C GLY A 51 28.87 -4.43 1.06
N MET A 52 27.57 -4.49 1.36
CA MET A 52 27.07 -4.95 2.68
C MET A 52 27.61 -6.32 3.10
N ALA A 53 27.75 -7.25 2.15
CA ALA A 53 28.21 -8.62 2.42
C ALA A 53 29.74 -8.73 2.57
N PHE A 54 30.49 -7.72 2.10
CA PHE A 54 31.95 -7.70 2.24
C PHE A 54 32.42 -6.98 3.51
N GLU A 55 31.58 -6.12 4.09
CA GLU A 55 31.82 -5.45 5.37
C GLU A 55 31.31 -6.28 6.57
N GLU A 56 31.38 -7.61 6.46
CA GLU A 56 30.95 -8.53 7.52
C GLU A 56 31.80 -8.32 8.80
N GLY A 57 31.16 -7.88 9.89
CA GLY A 57 31.80 -7.52 11.15
C GLY A 57 31.97 -6.01 11.39
N ASP A 58 31.64 -5.16 10.42
CA ASP A 58 31.54 -3.70 10.56
C ASP A 58 30.09 -3.26 10.30
N ASP A 59 29.33 -3.13 11.39
CA ASP A 59 27.90 -2.82 11.32
C ASP A 59 27.63 -1.42 10.73
N GLU A 60 28.51 -0.45 10.96
CA GLU A 60 28.36 0.92 10.47
C GLU A 60 28.62 0.99 8.96
N ALA A 61 29.69 0.34 8.49
CA ALA A 61 29.98 0.24 7.07
C ALA A 61 28.90 -0.55 6.31
N SER A 62 28.43 -1.68 6.88
CA SER A 62 27.34 -2.45 6.30
C SER A 62 26.04 -1.64 6.21
N GLN A 63 25.73 -0.85 7.24
CA GLN A 63 24.57 0.04 7.23
C GLN A 63 24.69 1.17 6.21
N SER A 64 25.89 1.73 6.01
CA SER A 64 26.13 2.76 5.00
C SER A 64 25.87 2.23 3.58
N TRP A 65 26.38 1.03 3.26
CA TRP A 65 26.09 0.35 2.00
C TRP A 65 24.60 0.03 1.82
N ARG A 66 23.90 -0.34 2.90
CA ARG A 66 22.46 -0.58 2.88
C ARG A 66 21.68 0.68 2.48
N ILE A 67 22.05 1.82 3.04
CA ILE A 67 21.43 3.12 2.71
C ILE A 67 21.64 3.43 1.22
N ILE A 68 22.87 3.31 0.72
CA ILE A 68 23.19 3.56 -0.69
C ILE A 68 22.38 2.63 -1.61
N SER A 69 22.32 1.34 -1.28
CA SER A 69 21.55 0.35 -2.05
C SER A 69 20.06 0.72 -2.09
N ARG A 70 19.49 1.08 -0.93
CA ARG A 70 18.08 1.50 -0.80
C ARG A 70 17.79 2.76 -1.61
N GLU A 71 18.70 3.73 -1.64
CA GLU A 71 18.54 4.98 -2.40
C GLU A 71 18.48 4.73 -3.91
N TRP A 72 19.40 3.93 -4.45
CA TRP A 72 19.41 3.58 -5.87
C TRP A 72 18.15 2.82 -6.28
N TYR A 73 17.75 1.80 -5.52
CA TYR A 73 16.52 1.08 -5.83
C TYR A 73 15.25 1.93 -5.66
N SER A 74 15.21 2.85 -4.69
CA SER A 74 14.08 3.78 -4.52
C SER A 74 13.99 4.79 -5.66
N LYS A 75 15.14 5.28 -6.16
CA LYS A 75 15.18 6.16 -7.34
C LYS A 75 14.70 5.43 -8.58
N LEU A 76 15.21 4.21 -8.80
CA LEU A 76 14.85 3.40 -9.95
C LEU A 76 13.38 2.96 -9.92
N SER A 77 12.83 2.59 -8.76
CA SER A 77 11.43 2.19 -8.65
C SER A 77 10.45 3.32 -8.94
N ARG A 78 10.82 4.59 -8.74
CA ARG A 78 10.01 5.74 -9.17
C ARG A 78 9.98 5.91 -10.69
N GLN A 79 11.06 5.53 -11.38
CA GLN A 79 11.16 5.58 -12.84
C GLN A 79 10.61 4.33 -13.53
N SER A 80 10.47 3.23 -12.80
CA SER A 80 9.92 1.97 -13.29
C SER A 80 8.97 1.36 -12.26
N PRO A 81 7.86 2.05 -11.93
CA PRO A 81 6.96 1.68 -10.83
C PRO A 81 6.17 0.39 -11.06
N THR A 82 6.14 -0.10 -12.30
CA THR A 82 5.49 -1.38 -12.65
C THR A 82 6.37 -2.59 -12.38
N THR A 83 7.67 -2.41 -12.12
CA THR A 83 8.64 -3.52 -12.08
C THR A 83 8.76 -4.12 -10.68
N GLY A 84 8.13 -5.29 -10.46
CA GLY A 84 8.07 -5.96 -9.15
C GLY A 84 9.44 -6.33 -8.57
N ARG A 85 10.41 -6.67 -9.42
CA ARG A 85 11.76 -7.07 -9.01
C ARG A 85 12.51 -5.97 -8.24
N LEU A 86 12.28 -4.70 -8.57
CA LEU A 86 12.89 -3.57 -7.86
C LEU A 86 12.40 -3.49 -6.42
N TYR A 87 11.09 -3.70 -6.22
CA TYR A 87 10.49 -3.75 -4.89
C TYR A 87 10.96 -4.98 -4.10
N PHE A 88 11.18 -6.11 -4.76
CA PHE A 88 11.81 -7.27 -4.11
C PHE A 88 13.20 -6.93 -3.56
N HIS A 89 14.04 -6.23 -4.33
CA HIS A 89 15.34 -5.76 -3.83
C HIS A 89 15.18 -4.81 -2.63
N LEU A 90 14.22 -3.89 -2.68
CA LEU A 90 13.90 -3.00 -1.56
C LEU A 90 13.46 -3.76 -0.29
N THR A 91 12.71 -4.86 -0.42
CA THR A 91 12.35 -5.74 0.70
C THR A 91 13.58 -6.37 1.37
N VAL A 92 14.57 -6.76 0.58
CA VAL A 92 15.80 -7.39 1.09
C VAL A 92 16.66 -6.39 1.86
N VAL A 93 16.78 -5.16 1.37
CA VAL A 93 17.65 -4.13 1.96
C VAL A 93 16.95 -3.27 3.03
N THR A 94 15.64 -3.42 3.24
CA THR A 94 14.89 -2.74 4.31
C THR A 94 14.76 -3.67 5.51
N THR A 95 15.42 -3.36 6.62
CA THR A 95 15.44 -4.20 7.84
C THR A 95 15.03 -3.46 9.10
N ASP A 96 15.00 -2.13 9.03
CA ASP A 96 14.71 -1.18 10.11
C ASP A 96 13.22 -0.87 10.26
N ASP A 97 12.43 -1.00 9.19
CA ASP A 97 10.99 -0.71 9.19
C ASP A 97 10.19 -1.91 8.67
N TYR A 98 9.45 -2.57 9.57
CA TYR A 98 8.74 -3.80 9.26
C TYR A 98 7.55 -3.59 8.30
N LEU A 99 6.78 -2.52 8.49
CA LEU A 99 5.64 -2.22 7.62
C LEU A 99 6.10 -1.79 6.24
N ARG A 100 7.14 -0.95 6.15
CA ARG A 100 7.72 -0.55 4.87
C ARG A 100 8.33 -1.73 4.12
N ARG A 101 9.04 -2.60 4.83
CA ARG A 101 9.57 -3.85 4.27
C ARG A 101 8.45 -4.71 3.70
N PHE A 102 7.35 -4.87 4.43
CA PHE A 102 6.19 -5.62 3.98
C PHE A 102 5.47 -4.92 2.81
N TYR A 103 5.38 -3.60 2.81
CA TYR A 103 4.88 -2.81 1.67
C TYR A 103 5.68 -3.11 0.40
N TYR A 104 7.01 -3.09 0.46
CA TYR A 104 7.84 -3.46 -0.70
C TYR A 104 7.62 -4.91 -1.15
N TYR A 105 7.44 -5.83 -0.21
CA TYR A 105 7.16 -7.22 -0.55
C TYR A 105 5.81 -7.36 -1.26
N MET A 106 4.77 -6.68 -0.76
CA MET A 106 3.48 -6.66 -1.41
C MET A 106 3.58 -6.02 -2.81
N LYS A 107 4.31 -4.90 -2.95
CA LYS A 107 4.55 -4.26 -4.25
C LYS A 107 5.22 -5.22 -5.23
N SER A 108 6.18 -6.02 -4.80
CA SER A 108 6.83 -6.98 -5.69
C SER A 108 5.87 -8.02 -6.27
N LEU A 109 4.73 -8.26 -5.63
CA LEU A 109 3.70 -9.20 -6.06
C LEU A 109 2.53 -8.56 -6.82
N CYS A 110 2.22 -7.29 -6.54
CA CYS A 110 0.95 -6.68 -6.95
C CYS A 110 1.07 -5.56 -8.01
N VAL A 111 2.28 -5.16 -8.37
CA VAL A 111 2.49 -4.25 -9.51
C VAL A 111 2.28 -4.97 -10.84
N GLN A 112 2.15 -4.19 -11.91
CA GLN A 112 1.83 -4.70 -13.25
C GLN A 112 2.79 -5.79 -13.77
N ASP A 113 4.09 -5.70 -13.48
CA ASP A 113 5.10 -6.71 -13.84
C ASP A 113 5.58 -7.43 -12.56
N PRO A 114 4.81 -8.40 -12.02
CA PRO A 114 5.08 -8.99 -10.72
C PRO A 114 6.34 -9.85 -10.73
N PHE A 115 6.97 -9.97 -9.56
CA PHE A 115 8.14 -10.82 -9.29
C PHE A 115 7.81 -11.83 -8.17
N PRO A 116 7.07 -12.91 -8.47
CA PRO A 116 6.73 -13.94 -7.48
C PRO A 116 7.90 -14.87 -7.14
N SER A 117 9.00 -14.78 -7.91
CA SER A 117 10.22 -15.55 -7.67
C SER A 117 10.74 -15.27 -6.26
N GLU A 118 11.06 -16.33 -5.51
CA GLU A 118 11.49 -16.25 -4.11
C GLU A 118 10.43 -15.74 -3.10
N SER A 119 9.16 -15.59 -3.48
CA SER A 119 8.08 -15.19 -2.55
C SER A 119 7.98 -16.10 -1.32
N ASP A 120 8.15 -17.41 -1.50
CA ASP A 120 8.19 -18.38 -0.40
C ASP A 120 9.36 -18.13 0.58
N SER A 121 10.52 -17.72 0.08
CA SER A 121 11.69 -17.41 0.90
C SER A 121 11.48 -16.13 1.72
N VAL A 122 10.89 -15.10 1.11
CA VAL A 122 10.57 -13.84 1.80
C VAL A 122 9.43 -14.04 2.80
N ALA A 123 8.40 -14.83 2.46
CA ALA A 123 7.34 -15.18 3.41
C ALA A 123 7.89 -15.97 4.61
N LYS A 124 8.85 -16.87 4.41
CA LYS A 124 9.56 -17.54 5.52
C LYS A 124 10.34 -16.54 6.37
N LEU A 125 11.02 -15.58 5.75
CA LEU A 125 11.76 -14.53 6.44
C LEU A 125 10.86 -13.70 7.37
N PHE A 126 9.66 -13.32 6.92
CA PHE A 126 8.68 -12.65 7.78
C PHE A 126 8.21 -13.54 8.93
N ARG A 127 7.99 -14.84 8.71
CA ARG A 127 7.59 -15.78 9.78
C ARG A 127 8.70 -16.06 10.79
N SER A 128 9.96 -16.06 10.37
CA SER A 128 11.12 -16.29 11.25
C SER A 128 11.57 -15.04 11.99
N THR A 129 11.10 -13.87 11.57
CA THR A 129 11.44 -12.61 12.22
C THR A 129 10.73 -12.56 13.57
N SER A 130 11.50 -12.37 14.65
CA SER A 130 10.96 -12.39 16.01
C SER A 130 9.97 -11.25 16.22
N ASP A 131 8.78 -11.57 16.71
CA ASP A 131 7.75 -10.59 17.09
C ASP A 131 8.26 -9.58 18.12
N ARG A 132 9.34 -9.90 18.85
CA ARG A 132 9.96 -9.00 19.84
C ARG A 132 10.77 -7.86 19.22
N GLN A 133 11.12 -7.94 17.93
CA GLN A 133 11.92 -6.93 17.26
C GLN A 133 11.08 -5.70 16.85
N PHE A 134 9.77 -5.88 16.67
CA PHE A 134 8.87 -4.86 16.15
C PHE A 134 7.67 -4.66 17.05
N HIS A 135 6.98 -3.54 16.89
CA HIS A 135 5.75 -3.29 17.63
C HIS A 135 4.72 -4.39 17.37
N GLU A 136 4.07 -4.88 18.41
CA GLU A 136 3.24 -6.08 18.37
C GLU A 136 2.10 -5.99 17.32
N VAL A 137 1.44 -4.83 17.24
CA VAL A 137 0.37 -4.55 16.26
C VAL A 137 0.89 -4.59 14.82
N ASP A 138 2.03 -3.97 14.55
CA ASP A 138 2.63 -3.94 13.21
C ASP A 138 3.06 -5.35 12.82
N ALA A 139 3.63 -6.09 13.77
CA ALA A 139 4.04 -7.47 13.59
C ALA A 139 2.83 -8.38 13.27
N ALA A 140 1.75 -8.24 14.04
CA ALA A 140 0.51 -9.00 13.85
C ALA A 140 -0.16 -8.68 12.52
N PHE A 141 -0.16 -7.42 12.09
CA PHE A 141 -0.69 -7.00 10.80
C PHE A 141 0.03 -7.72 9.65
N VAL A 142 1.37 -7.69 9.65
CA VAL A 142 2.18 -8.38 8.65
C VAL A 142 1.96 -9.90 8.72
N ARG A 143 1.94 -10.52 9.91
CA ARG A 143 1.67 -11.95 10.05
C ARG A 143 0.33 -12.35 9.42
N ALA A 144 -0.74 -11.60 9.69
CA ALA A 144 -2.07 -11.88 9.12
C ALA A 144 -2.03 -11.86 7.59
N HIS A 145 -1.35 -10.87 6.99
CA HIS A 145 -1.21 -10.77 5.54
C HIS A 145 -0.28 -11.82 4.92
N ILE A 146 0.78 -12.23 5.61
CA ILE A 146 1.64 -13.36 5.17
C ILE A 146 0.87 -14.68 5.19
N ILE A 147 -0.03 -14.88 6.15
CA ILE A 147 -0.92 -16.04 6.17
C ILE A 147 -1.87 -15.98 4.97
N LEU A 148 -2.55 -14.86 4.75
CA LEU A 148 -3.48 -14.67 3.62
C LEU A 148 -2.81 -14.91 2.27
N SER A 149 -1.62 -14.33 2.03
CA SER A 149 -0.89 -14.49 0.77
C SER A 149 -0.37 -15.91 0.54
N SER A 150 -0.09 -16.67 1.60
CA SER A 150 0.42 -18.03 1.47
C SER A 150 -0.64 -19.06 1.07
N GLY A 151 -1.92 -18.76 1.27
CA GLY A 151 -3.03 -19.66 0.99
C GLY A 151 -3.06 -20.95 1.85
N LYS A 152 -2.19 -21.08 2.85
CA LYS A 152 -2.03 -22.29 3.68
C LYS A 152 -2.88 -22.23 4.96
N GLY A 153 -3.29 -23.39 5.46
CA GLY A 153 -4.25 -23.59 6.57
C GLY A 153 -3.77 -23.16 7.95
N HIS A 154 -3.55 -21.86 8.13
CA HIS A 154 -3.08 -21.20 9.36
C HIS A 154 -4.19 -20.36 10.01
N GLU A 155 -5.41 -20.89 10.05
CA GLU A 155 -6.60 -20.12 10.40
C GLU A 155 -6.60 -19.63 11.86
N LYS A 156 -6.16 -20.46 12.80
CA LYS A 156 -6.05 -20.07 14.22
C LYS A 156 -5.06 -18.92 14.41
N GLU A 157 -3.90 -19.01 13.76
CA GLU A 157 -2.86 -17.96 13.83
C GLU A 157 -3.33 -16.68 13.14
N PHE A 158 -4.09 -16.79 12.06
CA PHE A 158 -4.71 -15.64 11.40
C PHE A 158 -5.68 -14.91 12.35
N TYR A 159 -6.62 -15.63 12.98
CA TYR A 159 -7.58 -15.01 13.89
C TYR A 159 -6.93 -14.42 15.13
N ALA A 160 -5.89 -15.07 15.67
CA ALA A 160 -5.09 -14.50 16.76
C ALA A 160 -4.40 -13.20 16.35
N ALA A 161 -3.77 -13.18 15.17
CA ALA A 161 -3.09 -12.00 14.64
C ALA A 161 -4.06 -10.83 14.40
N ILE A 162 -5.21 -11.06 13.75
CA ILE A 162 -6.19 -9.97 13.56
C ILE A 162 -6.77 -9.51 14.90
N GLY A 163 -6.91 -10.39 15.90
CA GLY A 163 -7.35 -10.00 17.25
C GLY A 163 -6.42 -8.96 17.87
N VAL A 164 -5.11 -9.19 17.79
CA VAL A 164 -4.07 -8.23 18.25
C VAL A 164 -4.17 -6.92 17.48
N VAL A 165 -4.28 -6.98 16.15
CA VAL A 165 -4.39 -5.75 15.32
C VAL A 165 -5.62 -4.95 15.73
N LEU A 166 -6.79 -5.57 15.75
CA LEU A 166 -8.04 -4.85 15.94
C LEU A 166 -8.19 -4.27 17.35
N ASN A 167 -7.60 -4.91 18.35
CA ASN A 167 -7.59 -4.41 19.72
C ASN A 167 -6.55 -3.30 19.95
N GLY A 168 -5.42 -3.35 19.23
CA GLY A 168 -4.30 -2.43 19.45
C GLY A 168 -4.18 -1.27 18.45
N LEU A 169 -4.88 -1.31 17.31
CA LEU A 169 -4.67 -0.36 16.22
C LEU A 169 -4.92 1.09 16.63
N ASN A 170 -5.96 1.38 17.40
CA ASN A 170 -6.23 2.75 17.87
C ASN A 170 -5.08 3.31 18.73
N GLY A 171 -4.60 2.53 19.69
CA GLY A 171 -3.44 2.92 20.51
C GLY A 171 -2.18 3.08 19.66
N ARG A 172 -2.00 2.22 18.64
CA ARG A 172 -0.86 2.32 17.72
C ARG A 172 -0.89 3.60 16.86
N ILE A 173 -2.07 4.02 16.42
CA ILE A 173 -2.26 5.28 15.68
C ILE A 173 -1.88 6.46 16.57
N GLU A 174 -2.35 6.46 17.82
CA GLU A 174 -2.07 7.52 18.80
C GLU A 174 -0.58 7.61 19.13
N GLU A 175 0.07 6.46 19.37
CA GLU A 175 1.50 6.37 19.67
C GLU A 175 2.36 6.93 18.52
N LYS A 176 2.02 6.61 17.28
CA LYS A 176 2.78 7.07 16.10
C LYS A 176 2.52 8.53 15.75
N GLY A 177 1.35 9.08 16.06
CA GLY A 177 0.97 10.45 15.68
C GLY A 177 1.14 10.70 14.18
N THR A 178 1.87 11.75 13.82
CA THR A 178 2.10 12.12 12.40
C THR A 178 2.85 11.06 11.59
N SER A 179 3.71 10.26 12.23
CA SER A 179 4.41 9.15 11.57
C SER A 179 3.47 8.01 11.16
N TRP A 180 2.23 8.00 11.67
CA TRP A 180 1.21 7.06 11.24
C TRP A 180 0.77 7.29 9.80
N GLN A 181 0.91 8.50 9.26
CA GLN A 181 0.46 8.83 7.90
C GLN A 181 1.03 7.87 6.84
N GLU A 182 2.34 7.61 6.90
CA GLU A 182 3.00 6.67 5.98
C GLU A 182 2.59 5.22 6.28
N ALA A 183 2.60 4.82 7.55
CA ALA A 183 2.21 3.47 7.97
C ALA A 183 0.76 3.13 7.56
N GLY A 184 -0.16 4.08 7.73
CA GLY A 184 -1.55 3.98 7.32
C GLY A 184 -1.69 3.85 5.81
N CYS A 185 -0.93 4.60 5.02
CA CYS A 185 -0.90 4.40 3.57
C CYS A 185 -0.48 2.96 3.22
N PHE A 186 0.62 2.46 3.79
CA PHE A 186 1.07 1.08 3.57
C PHE A 186 0.03 0.03 3.98
N MET A 187 -0.65 0.24 5.11
CA MET A 187 -1.72 -0.65 5.57
C MET A 187 -2.92 -0.63 4.61
N ALA A 188 -3.35 0.54 4.12
CA ALA A 188 -4.45 0.65 3.16
C ALA A 188 -4.11 -0.04 1.82
N ILE A 189 -2.87 0.10 1.33
CA ILE A 189 -2.44 -0.61 0.12
C ILE A 189 -2.44 -2.13 0.37
N ALA A 190 -1.95 -2.58 1.54
CA ALA A 190 -1.92 -3.99 1.89
C ALA A 190 -3.32 -4.62 2.00
N THR A 191 -4.30 -3.91 2.56
CA THR A 191 -5.69 -4.36 2.64
C THR A 191 -6.36 -4.39 1.27
N ALA A 192 -6.12 -3.39 0.41
CA ALA A 192 -6.58 -3.41 -0.98
C ALA A 192 -6.01 -4.63 -1.75
N CYS A 193 -4.71 -4.85 -1.64
CA CYS A 193 -4.05 -5.96 -2.32
C CYS A 193 -4.47 -7.33 -1.77
N SER A 194 -4.75 -7.47 -0.47
CA SER A 194 -5.22 -8.74 0.09
C SER A 194 -6.64 -9.09 -0.38
N VAL A 195 -7.51 -8.10 -0.55
CA VAL A 195 -8.86 -8.27 -1.14
C VAL A 195 -8.75 -8.69 -2.61
N LEU A 196 -7.73 -8.18 -3.32
CA LEU A 196 -7.36 -8.67 -4.66
C LEU A 196 -6.60 -10.01 -4.66
N VAL A 197 -6.44 -10.68 -3.50
CA VAL A 197 -5.69 -11.93 -3.33
C VAL A 197 -4.26 -11.81 -3.89
N TYR A 198 -3.64 -10.65 -3.68
CA TYR A 198 -2.27 -10.33 -4.09
C TYR A 198 -1.99 -10.59 -5.59
N GLY A 199 -2.99 -10.38 -6.46
CA GLY A 199 -2.86 -10.57 -7.90
C GLY A 199 -3.09 -12.00 -8.39
N GLY A 200 -3.62 -12.89 -7.55
CA GLY A 200 -3.97 -14.25 -7.97
C GLY A 200 -5.06 -14.28 -9.06
N GLU A 201 -4.78 -14.92 -10.19
CA GLU A 201 -5.66 -15.00 -11.37
C GLU A 201 -7.04 -15.65 -11.07
N LEU A 202 -7.11 -16.49 -10.02
CA LEU A 202 -8.33 -17.19 -9.60
C LEU A 202 -9.21 -16.37 -8.63
N ASN A 203 -8.87 -15.11 -8.37
CA ASN A 203 -9.67 -14.28 -7.47
C ASN A 203 -11.05 -13.96 -8.08
N VAL A 204 -12.09 -14.08 -7.26
CA VAL A 204 -13.47 -13.74 -7.62
C VAL A 204 -13.62 -12.28 -8.04
N LEU A 205 -12.89 -11.34 -7.43
CA LEU A 205 -12.88 -9.96 -7.90
C LEU A 205 -12.20 -9.81 -9.25
N SER A 206 -11.04 -10.45 -9.47
CA SER A 206 -10.35 -10.40 -10.77
C SER A 206 -11.24 -10.95 -11.90
N ARG A 207 -11.98 -12.03 -11.64
CA ARG A 207 -12.99 -12.55 -12.59
C ARG A 207 -14.13 -11.55 -12.79
N ALA A 208 -14.68 -10.97 -11.72
CA ALA A 208 -15.77 -10.00 -11.80
C ALA A 208 -15.38 -8.69 -12.50
N MET A 209 -14.09 -8.34 -12.52
CA MET A 209 -13.55 -7.19 -13.25
C MET A 209 -13.20 -7.52 -14.71
N SER A 210 -13.15 -8.80 -15.10
CA SER A 210 -12.87 -9.22 -16.48
C SER A 210 -14.11 -9.11 -17.37
N LYS A 211 -13.94 -8.52 -18.55
CA LYS A 211 -15.00 -8.33 -19.56
C LYS A 211 -15.66 -9.65 -20.02
N SER A 212 -14.98 -10.79 -19.88
CA SER A 212 -15.46 -12.10 -20.33
C SER A 212 -16.44 -12.77 -19.37
N ALA A 213 -16.48 -12.38 -18.09
CA ALA A 213 -17.24 -13.11 -17.05
C ALA A 213 -18.50 -12.38 -16.55
N ALA A 214 -18.79 -11.19 -17.08
CA ALA A 214 -19.97 -10.42 -16.73
C ALA A 214 -21.30 -11.14 -17.08
N SER A 215 -21.25 -12.07 -18.04
CA SER A 215 -22.35 -12.97 -18.43
C SER A 215 -22.57 -14.10 -17.42
N ASP A 216 -21.50 -14.76 -16.97
CA ASP A 216 -21.61 -16.06 -16.30
C ASP A 216 -21.77 -15.94 -14.76
N ILE A 217 -21.27 -14.84 -14.16
CA ILE A 217 -21.42 -14.56 -12.72
C ILE A 217 -22.84 -14.04 -12.39
N ALA A 218 -23.64 -13.66 -13.40
CA ALA A 218 -25.02 -13.21 -13.21
C ALA A 218 -25.94 -14.33 -12.67
N THR A 219 -25.55 -15.60 -12.83
CA THR A 219 -26.32 -16.79 -12.47
C THR A 219 -25.90 -17.49 -11.18
N GLU A 220 -24.71 -17.19 -10.63
CA GLU A 220 -24.29 -17.73 -9.33
C GLU A 220 -24.61 -16.73 -8.21
N GLY A 221 -25.28 -17.21 -7.17
CA GLY A 221 -25.97 -16.40 -6.17
C GLY A 221 -25.10 -15.38 -5.41
N LYS A 222 -25.78 -14.50 -4.67
CA LYS A 222 -25.24 -13.43 -3.81
C LYS A 222 -24.22 -13.88 -2.73
N SER A 223 -23.80 -15.12 -2.69
CA SER A 223 -22.89 -15.64 -1.66
C SER A 223 -21.45 -15.21 -1.92
N ILE A 224 -20.86 -14.49 -0.96
CA ILE A 224 -19.43 -14.26 -0.90
C ILE A 224 -18.73 -15.64 -0.89
N PRO A 225 -17.76 -15.88 -1.78
CA PRO A 225 -17.00 -17.13 -1.79
C PRO A 225 -16.39 -17.39 -0.42
N GLU A 226 -16.69 -18.53 0.18
CA GLU A 226 -16.06 -18.97 1.42
C GLU A 226 -14.55 -19.18 1.20
N GLY A 227 -13.73 -18.88 2.21
CA GLY A 227 -12.28 -19.03 2.16
C GLY A 227 -11.50 -17.72 2.26
N ASN A 228 -10.32 -17.65 1.63
CA ASN A 228 -9.35 -16.56 1.83
C ASN A 228 -9.88 -15.19 1.41
N PHE A 229 -10.74 -15.11 0.38
CA PHE A 229 -11.37 -13.86 -0.02
C PHE A 229 -12.23 -13.27 1.10
N SER A 230 -13.14 -14.06 1.66
CA SER A 230 -14.01 -13.64 2.77
C SER A 230 -13.19 -13.21 4.01
N ARG A 231 -12.12 -13.94 4.34
CA ARG A 231 -11.20 -13.57 5.43
C ARG A 231 -10.48 -12.24 5.15
N ALA A 232 -9.96 -12.06 3.94
CA ALA A 232 -9.27 -10.84 3.54
C ALA A 232 -10.22 -9.63 3.53
N LEU A 233 -11.43 -9.78 2.98
CA LEU A 233 -12.46 -8.76 2.98
C LEU A 233 -12.89 -8.38 4.40
N SER A 234 -13.20 -9.37 5.25
CA SER A 234 -13.55 -9.14 6.65
C SER A 234 -12.45 -8.39 7.39
N PHE A 235 -11.18 -8.78 7.21
CA PHE A 235 -10.06 -8.08 7.83
C PHE A 235 -9.91 -6.65 7.30
N ALA A 236 -9.99 -6.45 5.98
CA ALA A 236 -9.90 -5.13 5.36
C ALA A 236 -11.02 -4.18 5.84
N ILE A 237 -12.28 -4.65 5.84
CA ILE A 237 -13.44 -3.88 6.31
C ILE A 237 -13.32 -3.52 7.79
N ARG A 238 -12.91 -4.45 8.65
CA ARG A 238 -12.76 -4.19 10.09
C ARG A 238 -11.62 -3.19 10.37
N THR A 239 -10.49 -3.32 9.69
CA THR A 239 -9.39 -2.35 9.77
C THR A 239 -9.85 -0.98 9.26
N GLN A 240 -10.55 -0.92 8.12
CA GLN A 240 -11.13 0.32 7.58
C GLN A 240 -12.07 0.98 8.61
N ALA A 241 -12.99 0.21 9.20
CA ALA A 241 -13.95 0.73 10.16
C ALA A 241 -13.27 1.33 11.41
N LEU A 242 -12.21 0.69 11.93
CA LEU A 242 -11.44 1.25 13.05
C LEU A 242 -10.79 2.59 12.69
N VAL A 243 -10.11 2.64 11.53
CA VAL A 243 -9.42 3.87 11.10
C VAL A 243 -10.42 5.00 10.83
N LEU A 244 -11.53 4.73 10.14
CA LEU A 244 -12.57 5.72 9.87
C LEU A 244 -13.37 6.13 11.13
N GLY A 245 -13.36 5.29 12.17
CA GLY A 245 -13.95 5.62 13.46
C GLY A 245 -13.22 6.79 14.17
N ARG A 246 -11.97 7.06 13.80
CA ARG A 246 -11.17 8.19 14.32
C ARG A 246 -11.50 9.50 13.60
N ARG A 247 -12.79 9.87 13.60
CA ARG A 247 -13.30 11.06 12.91
C ARG A 247 -12.52 12.32 13.33
N GLY A 248 -12.04 13.08 12.34
CA GLY A 248 -11.26 14.30 12.57
C GLY A 248 -9.77 14.10 12.85
N ASP A 249 -9.29 12.86 12.98
CA ASP A 249 -7.85 12.57 13.09
C ASP A 249 -7.19 12.63 11.71
N GLU A 250 -6.52 13.75 11.41
CA GLU A 250 -5.88 13.97 10.12
C GLU A 250 -4.80 12.94 9.78
N ASN A 251 -4.23 12.25 10.77
CA ASN A 251 -3.21 11.22 10.54
C ASN A 251 -3.78 9.99 9.83
N THR A 252 -5.11 9.83 9.83
CA THR A 252 -5.81 8.74 9.14
C THR A 252 -6.12 9.04 7.68
N LEU A 253 -5.99 10.31 7.24
CA LEU A 253 -6.35 10.71 5.88
C LEU A 253 -5.55 10.03 4.77
N PRO A 254 -4.23 9.76 4.90
CA PRO A 254 -3.49 8.99 3.90
C PRO A 254 -4.05 7.58 3.69
N PHE A 255 -4.41 6.90 4.79
CA PHE A 255 -5.09 5.61 4.74
C PHE A 255 -6.44 5.76 4.02
N PHE A 256 -7.24 6.75 4.41
CA PHE A 256 -8.57 6.94 3.83
C PHE A 256 -8.53 7.29 2.33
N TYR A 257 -7.64 8.20 1.93
CA TYR A 257 -7.41 8.55 0.53
C TYR A 257 -7.06 7.32 -0.30
N THR A 258 -6.07 6.54 0.16
CA THR A 258 -5.64 5.29 -0.50
C THR A 258 -6.80 4.31 -0.65
N SER A 259 -7.59 4.10 0.41
CA SER A 259 -8.77 3.23 0.38
C SER A 259 -9.86 3.71 -0.57
N LEU A 260 -10.08 5.03 -0.68
CA LEU A 260 -11.06 5.60 -1.61
C LEU A 260 -10.60 5.49 -3.07
N VAL A 261 -9.31 5.61 -3.36
CA VAL A 261 -8.78 5.35 -4.72
C VAL A 261 -9.07 3.91 -5.13
N PHE A 262 -8.83 2.94 -4.23
CA PHE A 262 -9.16 1.55 -4.50
C PHE A 262 -10.67 1.33 -4.67
N LEU A 263 -11.50 1.96 -3.83
CA LEU A 263 -12.96 1.87 -3.96
C LEU A 263 -13.45 2.49 -5.28
N ASP A 264 -12.95 3.67 -5.66
CA ASP A 264 -13.27 4.31 -6.94
C ASP A 264 -12.96 3.39 -8.12
N HIS A 265 -11.81 2.72 -8.10
CA HIS A 265 -11.48 1.72 -9.12
C HIS A 265 -12.54 0.61 -9.18
N LEU A 266 -12.92 0.05 -8.03
CA LEU A 266 -13.92 -1.01 -7.95
C LEU A 266 -15.32 -0.56 -8.41
N THR A 267 -15.70 0.71 -8.21
CA THR A 267 -17.01 1.22 -8.67
C THR A 267 -17.21 1.11 -10.18
N ARG A 268 -16.12 1.03 -10.95
CA ARG A 268 -16.15 0.84 -12.42
C ARG A 268 -16.58 -0.58 -12.82
N PHE A 269 -16.66 -1.50 -11.85
CA PHE A 269 -17.01 -2.90 -12.05
C PHE A 269 -18.20 -3.29 -11.16
N PRO A 270 -19.46 -3.10 -11.62
CA PRO A 270 -20.65 -3.39 -10.83
C PRO A 270 -20.71 -4.82 -10.27
N ALA A 271 -20.19 -5.80 -11.01
CA ALA A 271 -20.12 -7.19 -10.56
C ALA A 271 -19.18 -7.37 -9.35
N ALA A 272 -18.04 -6.65 -9.32
CA ALA A 272 -17.11 -6.65 -8.21
C ALA A 272 -17.72 -5.98 -6.97
N MET A 273 -18.41 -4.85 -7.17
CA MET A 273 -19.06 -4.11 -6.08
C MET A 273 -20.12 -4.94 -5.34
N ARG A 274 -20.76 -5.92 -5.97
CA ARG A 274 -21.73 -6.83 -5.30
C ARG A 274 -21.12 -7.63 -4.16
N PHE A 275 -19.81 -7.91 -4.18
CA PHE A 275 -19.13 -8.65 -3.12
C PHE A 275 -18.70 -7.75 -1.96
N ILE A 276 -18.62 -6.44 -2.17
CA ILE A 276 -17.99 -5.50 -1.24
C ILE A 276 -19.04 -4.58 -0.61
N ALA A 277 -19.98 -4.07 -1.40
CA ALA A 277 -20.91 -3.01 -1.03
C ALA A 277 -21.69 -3.30 0.26
N THR A 278 -22.13 -4.54 0.48
CA THR A 278 -22.95 -4.88 1.65
C THR A 278 -22.18 -4.84 2.96
N GLU A 279 -20.90 -5.20 2.95
CA GLU A 279 -20.05 -5.22 4.15
C GLU A 279 -19.29 -3.89 4.32
N TYR A 280 -19.23 -3.04 3.29
CA TYR A 280 -18.47 -1.80 3.31
C TYR A 280 -19.04 -0.78 4.34
N PRO A 281 -18.19 -0.09 5.11
CA PRO A 281 -18.65 0.81 6.17
C PRO A 281 -19.06 2.19 5.62
N TRP A 282 -20.15 2.24 4.84
CA TRP A 282 -20.65 3.47 4.21
C TRP A 282 -20.97 4.58 5.21
N GLY A 283 -21.57 4.25 6.36
CA GLY A 283 -21.87 5.24 7.41
C GLY A 283 -20.63 5.92 7.97
N LEU A 284 -19.56 5.16 8.23
CA LEU A 284 -18.28 5.72 8.68
C LEU A 284 -17.60 6.53 7.57
N THR A 285 -17.73 6.09 6.32
CA THR A 285 -17.21 6.81 5.15
C THR A 285 -17.88 8.17 4.99
N ALA A 286 -19.21 8.24 5.04
CA ALA A 286 -19.97 9.49 5.03
C ALA A 286 -19.59 10.40 6.21
N SER A 287 -19.52 9.84 7.42
CA SER A 287 -19.13 10.57 8.64
C SER A 287 -17.72 11.17 8.54
N MET A 288 -16.76 10.41 7.98
CA MET A 288 -15.39 10.86 7.75
C MET A 288 -15.34 11.96 6.69
N LEU A 289 -16.03 11.79 5.55
CA LEU A 289 -16.14 12.83 4.51
C LEU A 289 -16.71 14.13 5.06
N ASN A 290 -17.79 14.05 5.85
CA ASN A 290 -18.40 15.21 6.51
C ASN A 290 -17.50 15.87 7.55
N SER A 291 -16.51 15.17 8.10
CA SER A 291 -15.56 15.75 9.06
C SER A 291 -14.55 16.69 8.42
N LEU A 292 -14.40 16.65 7.09
CA LEU A 292 -13.43 17.47 6.36
C LEU A 292 -13.92 18.89 6.09
N GLY A 293 -15.18 19.20 6.42
CA GLY A 293 -15.81 20.51 6.23
C GLY A 293 -16.52 20.66 4.88
N PRO A 294 -17.40 21.68 4.74
CA PRO A 294 -18.14 21.94 3.51
C PRO A 294 -17.20 22.35 2.36
N CYS A 295 -17.45 21.79 1.17
CA CYS A 295 -16.58 21.93 0.00
C CYS A 295 -16.65 23.29 -0.70
N SER A 296 -17.50 24.21 -0.25
CA SER A 296 -17.79 25.48 -0.93
C SER A 296 -16.59 26.44 -1.02
N GLU A 297 -15.57 26.31 -0.17
CA GLU A 297 -14.29 27.02 -0.33
C GLU A 297 -13.31 26.30 -1.27
N MET A 298 -13.46 24.99 -1.43
CA MET A 298 -12.50 24.12 -2.12
C MET A 298 -12.86 23.88 -3.61
N GLU A 299 -14.10 24.20 -4.00
CA GLU A 299 -14.64 24.18 -5.37
C GLU A 299 -14.18 25.35 -6.26
N ARG A 300 -13.75 26.48 -5.68
CA ARG A 300 -13.22 27.61 -6.48
C ARG A 300 -11.91 27.27 -7.21
N ALA A 301 -11.30 26.14 -6.87
CA ALA A 301 -10.19 25.57 -7.61
C ALA A 301 -10.69 24.37 -8.43
N SER A 302 -11.44 24.63 -9.50
CA SER A 302 -11.69 23.63 -10.54
C SER A 302 -10.35 23.05 -11.02
N PRO A 303 -10.24 21.75 -11.31
CA PRO A 303 -9.01 21.14 -11.83
C PRO A 303 -8.79 21.42 -13.33
N ASP A 304 -9.52 22.37 -13.91
CA ASP A 304 -9.59 22.61 -15.36
C ASP A 304 -8.62 23.70 -15.86
N GLN A 305 -7.67 24.12 -15.02
CA GLN A 305 -6.60 25.03 -15.44
C GLN A 305 -5.26 24.57 -14.92
N GLY A 306 -4.57 23.71 -15.67
CA GLY A 306 -3.12 23.71 -15.85
C GLY A 306 -2.18 23.70 -14.64
N GLU A 307 -2.67 23.65 -13.40
CA GLU A 307 -1.86 23.54 -12.21
C GLU A 307 -1.47 22.08 -12.07
N SER A 308 -0.21 21.79 -12.38
CA SER A 308 0.45 20.54 -12.04
C SER A 308 0.18 20.23 -10.57
N LEU A 309 -0.77 19.34 -10.30
CA LEU A 309 -1.05 18.85 -8.96
C LEU A 309 0.18 18.07 -8.49
N THR A 310 0.88 18.61 -7.50
CA THR A 310 2.02 17.91 -6.89
C THR A 310 1.57 16.55 -6.36
N PRO A 311 2.22 15.44 -6.75
CA PRO A 311 1.90 14.14 -6.20
C PRO A 311 2.12 14.11 -4.69
N LEU A 312 1.15 13.54 -3.96
CA LEU A 312 1.27 13.28 -2.54
C LEU A 312 2.13 12.04 -2.30
N PRO A 313 2.68 11.84 -1.09
CA PRO A 313 3.41 10.62 -0.75
C PRO A 313 2.62 9.34 -1.03
N GLU A 314 1.30 9.39 -0.85
CA GLU A 314 0.42 8.26 -1.10
C GLU A 314 0.28 7.92 -2.60
N ASP A 315 0.34 8.93 -3.48
CA ASP A 315 0.30 8.70 -4.93
C ASP A 315 1.55 7.94 -5.40
N TYR A 316 2.72 8.35 -4.91
CA TYR A 316 3.97 7.63 -5.17
C TYR A 316 3.93 6.21 -4.61
N ALA A 317 3.35 6.01 -3.42
CA ALA A 317 3.25 4.69 -2.82
C ALA A 317 2.36 3.74 -3.65
N MET A 318 1.26 4.27 -4.21
CA MET A 318 0.29 3.54 -5.04
C MET A 318 0.77 3.31 -6.48
N GLN A 319 1.64 4.16 -7.02
CA GLN A 319 2.08 4.16 -8.43
C GLN A 319 2.51 2.76 -8.93
N GLY A 320 1.99 2.31 -10.06
CA GLY A 320 2.32 1.01 -10.67
C GLY A 320 1.51 -0.19 -10.18
N LEU A 321 0.63 0.00 -9.18
CA LEU A 321 -0.41 -0.98 -8.85
C LEU A 321 -1.49 -1.00 -9.94
N THR A 322 -2.00 -2.19 -10.25
CA THR A 322 -2.95 -2.40 -11.36
C THR A 322 -4.26 -1.63 -11.21
N TRP A 323 -4.71 -1.41 -9.98
CA TRP A 323 -5.95 -0.69 -9.66
C TRP A 323 -5.80 0.84 -9.62
N VAL A 324 -4.61 1.37 -9.88
CA VAL A 324 -4.30 2.82 -9.85
C VAL A 324 -4.13 3.40 -11.26
N LYS A 325 -4.01 2.54 -12.27
CA LYS A 325 -3.64 2.92 -13.65
C LYS A 325 -4.47 4.07 -14.23
N ASP A 326 -5.77 4.07 -13.95
CA ASP A 326 -6.74 5.02 -14.50
C ASP A 326 -7.19 6.07 -13.45
N HIS A 327 -6.40 6.27 -12.38
CA HIS A 327 -6.65 7.27 -11.34
C HIS A 327 -5.85 8.56 -11.60
N HIS A 328 -4.59 8.42 -12.02
CA HIS A 328 -3.73 9.56 -12.35
C HIS A 328 -3.77 9.86 -13.86
N SER A 329 -3.67 11.13 -14.23
CA SER A 329 -3.55 11.54 -15.64
C SER A 329 -2.16 11.22 -16.20
N ASP A 330 -2.05 11.14 -17.53
CA ASP A 330 -0.76 11.05 -18.19
C ASP A 330 0.13 12.24 -17.78
N GLY A 331 1.39 11.95 -17.46
CA GLY A 331 2.37 12.94 -17.01
C GLY A 331 2.17 13.49 -15.59
N PHE A 332 1.26 12.92 -14.78
CA PHE A 332 1.05 13.34 -13.39
C PHE A 332 2.33 13.28 -12.54
N PHE A 333 3.24 12.36 -12.83
CA PHE A 333 4.51 12.18 -12.14
C PHE A 333 5.72 12.77 -12.91
N ASP A 334 5.51 13.38 -14.07
CA ASP A 334 6.60 13.85 -14.95
C ASP A 334 7.22 15.17 -14.47
N ASN A 335 6.50 15.91 -13.63
CA ASN A 335 7.08 17.05 -12.95
C ASN A 335 8.11 16.52 -11.95
N GLU A 336 9.38 16.51 -12.39
CA GLU A 336 10.52 16.35 -11.50
C GLU A 336 10.25 17.23 -10.28
N ILE A 337 10.23 16.60 -9.10
CA ILE A 337 10.21 17.34 -7.85
C ILE A 337 11.48 18.19 -7.90
N SER A 338 11.39 19.44 -8.35
CA SER A 338 12.47 20.38 -8.19
C SER A 338 12.83 20.36 -6.71
N GLU A 339 14.09 20.56 -6.37
CA GLU A 339 14.48 20.58 -4.95
C GLU A 339 13.63 21.58 -4.15
N ASP A 340 13.07 22.59 -4.82
CA ASP A 340 12.11 23.59 -4.33
C ASP A 340 10.66 23.07 -4.11
N MET A 341 10.25 21.95 -4.74
CA MET A 341 8.93 21.31 -4.55
C MET A 341 8.92 20.28 -3.41
N LYS A 342 10.10 19.96 -2.83
CA LYS A 342 10.17 19.26 -1.53
C LYS A 342 9.61 20.13 -0.38
N ASP A 343 9.45 21.43 -0.62
CA ASP A 343 9.08 22.45 0.36
C ASP A 343 7.58 22.78 0.43
N PHE A 344 6.70 21.92 -0.10
CA PHE A 344 5.32 22.00 0.35
C PHE A 344 5.24 21.68 1.83
N GLY A 345 4.92 22.68 2.65
CA GLY A 345 4.71 22.50 4.07
C GLY A 345 3.66 21.40 4.33
N PRO A 346 3.75 20.66 5.45
CA PRO A 346 2.79 19.63 5.82
C PRO A 346 1.32 20.06 5.69
N SER A 347 1.03 21.33 5.96
CA SER A 347 -0.31 21.93 5.87
C SER A 347 -0.87 21.96 4.44
N LEU A 348 -0.07 22.29 3.42
CA LEU A 348 -0.57 22.34 2.04
C LEU A 348 -0.84 20.93 1.52
N ARG A 349 0.06 19.97 1.80
CA ARG A 349 -0.19 18.56 1.50
C ARG A 349 -1.48 18.06 2.14
N MET A 350 -1.76 18.52 3.37
CA MET A 350 -3.00 18.16 4.05
C MET A 350 -4.24 18.78 3.39
N ALA A 351 -4.19 20.05 2.99
CA ALA A 351 -5.28 20.70 2.28
C ALA A 351 -5.58 20.00 0.94
N GLU A 352 -4.54 19.69 0.17
CA GLU A 352 -4.67 18.96 -1.08
C GLU A 352 -5.24 17.55 -0.88
N ARG A 353 -4.80 16.86 0.18
CA ARG A 353 -5.35 15.55 0.55
C ARG A 353 -6.84 15.63 0.87
N LYS A 354 -7.29 16.61 1.66
CA LYS A 354 -8.71 16.83 1.96
C LYS A 354 -9.51 17.08 0.68
N LYS A 355 -9.00 17.90 -0.24
CA LYS A 355 -9.61 18.17 -1.54
C LYS A 355 -9.82 16.90 -2.36
N ARG A 356 -8.78 16.07 -2.50
CA ARG A 356 -8.85 14.81 -3.25
C ARG A 356 -9.79 13.79 -2.60
N VAL A 357 -9.80 13.69 -1.27
CA VAL A 357 -10.71 12.80 -0.54
C VAL A 357 -12.18 13.19 -0.79
N ILE A 358 -12.53 14.48 -0.69
CA ILE A 358 -13.90 14.94 -0.97
C ILE A 358 -14.27 14.73 -2.44
N SER A 359 -13.35 15.03 -3.37
CA SER A 359 -13.54 14.80 -4.80
C SER A 359 -13.83 13.33 -5.11
N LEU A 360 -13.05 12.40 -4.55
CA LEU A 360 -13.29 10.96 -4.68
C LEU A 360 -14.64 10.54 -4.08
N GLY A 361 -15.01 11.06 -2.90
CA GLY A 361 -16.31 10.81 -2.30
C GLY A 361 -17.47 11.17 -3.23
N ARG A 362 -17.38 12.31 -3.92
CA ARG A 362 -18.37 12.74 -4.92
C ARG A 362 -18.36 11.88 -6.16
N THR A 363 -17.19 11.52 -6.68
CA THR A 363 -17.09 10.58 -7.80
C THR A 363 -17.78 9.26 -7.48
N ILE A 364 -17.59 8.72 -6.27
CA ILE A 364 -18.27 7.49 -5.82
C ILE A 364 -19.80 7.66 -5.77
N VAL A 365 -20.30 8.81 -5.29
CA VAL A 365 -21.75 9.15 -5.29
C VAL A 365 -22.30 9.15 -6.72
N THR A 366 -21.57 9.68 -7.70
CA THR A 366 -22.05 9.71 -9.10
C THR A 366 -22.06 8.34 -9.77
N ARG A 367 -21.32 7.35 -9.24
CA ARG A 367 -21.13 6.03 -9.86
C ARG A 367 -22.00 4.93 -9.26
N GLY A 368 -22.70 5.19 -8.16
CA GLY A 368 -23.51 4.17 -7.50
C GLY A 368 -24.56 4.74 -6.55
N THR A 369 -25.23 3.85 -5.82
CA THR A 369 -26.36 4.17 -4.95
C THR A 369 -26.04 3.94 -3.47
N TRP A 370 -24.77 4.02 -3.09
CA TRP A 370 -24.32 3.71 -1.72
C TRP A 370 -24.26 4.96 -0.85
N LEU A 371 -23.85 6.08 -1.44
CA LEU A 371 -23.75 7.39 -0.80
C LEU A 371 -24.61 8.40 -1.59
N THR A 372 -25.20 9.34 -0.87
CA THR A 372 -25.85 10.53 -1.42
C THR A 372 -25.15 11.77 -0.90
N VAL A 373 -25.29 12.89 -1.62
CA VAL A 373 -24.82 14.21 -1.18
C VAL A 373 -26.00 15.16 -1.21
N ASN A 374 -26.25 15.85 -0.11
CA ASN A 374 -27.24 16.91 -0.06
C ASN A 374 -26.76 18.10 -0.90
N ALA A 375 -27.59 18.57 -1.84
CA ALA A 375 -27.22 19.63 -2.77
C ALA A 375 -27.01 21.00 -2.08
N ASP A 376 -27.71 21.25 -0.97
CA ASP A 376 -27.66 22.53 -0.26
C ASP A 376 -26.53 22.55 0.79
N THR A 377 -26.36 21.46 1.55
CA THR A 377 -25.37 21.39 2.63
C THR A 377 -24.03 20.79 2.20
N GLY A 378 -24.00 20.07 1.07
CA GLY A 378 -22.84 19.30 0.64
C GLY A 378 -22.52 18.09 1.51
N GLU A 379 -23.40 17.73 2.45
CA GLU A 379 -23.20 16.63 3.38
C GLU A 379 -23.47 15.27 2.73
N PHE A 380 -22.58 14.32 2.99
CA PHE A 380 -22.68 12.93 2.58
C PHE A 380 -23.61 12.16 3.53
N SER A 381 -24.47 11.31 2.97
CA SER A 381 -25.34 10.39 3.71
C SER A 381 -25.32 9.00 3.08
N VAL A 382 -25.74 7.97 3.83
CA VAL A 382 -25.93 6.62 3.29
C VAL A 382 -27.28 6.58 2.57
N SER A 383 -27.37 5.85 1.47
CA SER A 383 -28.66 5.67 0.78
C SER A 383 -29.61 4.79 1.60
N GLU A 384 -30.92 5.06 1.56
CA GLU A 384 -31.98 4.44 2.40
C GLU A 384 -32.07 2.89 2.33
N GLY A 385 -31.34 2.23 1.42
CA GLY A 385 -31.25 0.76 1.35
C GLY A 385 -30.16 0.11 2.23
N ASP A 386 -29.14 0.88 2.63
CA ASP A 386 -27.91 0.36 3.28
C ASP A 386 -27.80 0.73 4.79
N GLU A 387 -28.78 1.46 5.34
CA GLU A 387 -28.82 1.84 6.77
C GLU A 387 -28.83 0.64 7.74
N LYS A 388 -29.26 -0.54 7.29
CA LYS A 388 -29.32 -1.78 8.09
C LYS A 388 -27.94 -2.29 8.56
N THR A 389 -26.85 -1.74 8.05
CA THR A 389 -25.47 -2.10 8.44
C THR A 389 -25.01 -1.34 9.69
N ILE A 390 -25.58 -0.18 9.99
CA ILE A 390 -25.20 0.67 11.14
C ILE A 390 -25.55 -0.03 12.48
N GLU A 391 -26.72 -0.68 12.57
CA GLU A 391 -27.11 -1.42 13.78
C GLU A 391 -26.33 -2.74 13.97
N LYS A 392 -25.94 -3.41 12.88
CA LYS A 392 -25.21 -4.69 12.96
C LYS A 392 -23.75 -4.51 13.36
N ALA A 393 -23.11 -3.40 13.00
CA ALA A 393 -21.74 -3.10 13.41
C ALA A 393 -21.64 -2.84 14.91
N SER A 394 -22.58 -2.06 15.49
CA SER A 394 -22.65 -1.82 16.94
C SER A 394 -22.99 -3.08 17.76
N MET A 395 -23.76 -4.03 17.19
CA MET A 395 -24.06 -5.29 17.91
C MET A 395 -22.93 -6.33 17.84
N ARG A 396 -22.05 -6.29 16.82
CA ARG A 396 -20.91 -7.22 16.69
C ARG A 396 -19.70 -6.81 17.52
N THR A 397 -19.50 -5.51 17.78
CA THR A 397 -18.46 -5.04 18.69
C THR A 397 -18.74 -5.39 20.16
N GLY A 398 -20.01 -5.55 20.55
CA GLY A 398 -20.40 -5.93 21.91
C GLY A 398 -20.38 -7.44 22.22
N LYS A 399 -20.33 -8.33 21.22
CA LYS A 399 -20.48 -9.79 21.44
C LYS A 399 -19.16 -10.59 21.49
N HIS A 400 -18.00 -9.94 21.39
CA HIS A 400 -16.69 -10.62 21.51
C HIS A 400 -15.98 -10.35 22.84
N GLN A 401 -16.70 -9.87 23.87
CA GLN A 401 -16.19 -9.81 25.24
C GLN A 401 -16.42 -11.10 26.07
N GLU A 402 -17.06 -12.12 25.50
CA GLU A 402 -17.15 -13.44 26.13
C GLU A 402 -16.81 -14.51 25.09
N ILE A 403 -15.56 -15.01 25.17
CA ILE A 403 -15.08 -16.40 25.05
C ILE A 403 -13.57 -16.37 24.85
#